data_AF-A0A2D0ND14-F1
#
_entry.id   AF-A0A2D0ND14-F1
#
_cell.length_a   1.000
_cell.length_b   1.000
_cell.length_c   1.000
_cell.angle_alpha   90.00
_cell.angle_beta   90.00
_cell.angle_gamma   90.00
#
_symmetry.space_group_name_H-M   'P 1'
#
loop_
_entity.id
_entity.type
_entity.pdbx_description
1 polymer ?
#
loop_
_entity_poly.entity_id
_entity_poly.type
_entity_poly.pdbx_seq_one_letter_code
_entity_poly.pdbx_strand_id
1 'polypeptide(L)'
;MEFTIRVAEPEDKHYAEAICKLIAESAKARGTGIAERKPEYVATKIDNGNAVIALQGDQLAGFCYIEVWSHEKYVANSGLIVAPEFRKHGLARAIKKRIFQLSRDKFPAAKVFGITTSLAVMRVNSDLGYRPVTFSELTQDEAFWAGCKSCPNYDILERNERRMCLCTAMLAPSKEEVEMAHDLSHMIVKQ
;
A
#
# COMPACT_ATOMS: atom_id res chain seq x y z
N MET A 1 -25.63 2.22 -0.34
CA MET A 1 -24.67 2.55 -1.40
C MET A 1 -23.85 1.30 -1.64
N GLU A 2 -23.91 0.74 -2.84
CA GLU A 2 -23.19 -0.49 -3.19
C GLU A 2 -21.91 -0.13 -3.93
N PHE A 3 -20.80 -0.80 -3.59
CA PHE A 3 -19.50 -0.59 -4.20
C PHE A 3 -18.96 -1.90 -4.73
N THR A 4 -18.44 -1.87 -5.96
CA THR A 4 -17.69 -2.98 -6.55
C THR A 4 -16.21 -2.78 -6.25
N ILE A 5 -15.59 -3.73 -5.55
CA ILE A 5 -14.15 -3.69 -5.19
C ILE A 5 -13.48 -4.91 -5.77
N ARG A 6 -12.66 -4.73 -6.80
CA ARG A 6 -12.02 -5.84 -7.53
C ARG A 6 -10.60 -5.49 -7.94
N VAL A 7 -9.87 -6.50 -8.41
CA VAL A 7 -8.60 -6.27 -9.12
C VAL A 7 -8.95 -5.47 -10.38
N ALA A 8 -8.16 -4.44 -10.66
CA ALA A 8 -8.33 -3.64 -11.86
C ALA A 8 -7.95 -4.47 -13.10
N GLU A 9 -8.73 -4.29 -14.16
CA GLU A 9 -8.58 -4.96 -15.44
C GLU A 9 -8.07 -3.94 -16.49
N PRO A 10 -7.48 -4.38 -17.62
CA PRO A 10 -6.92 -3.47 -18.62
C PRO A 10 -7.89 -2.37 -19.09
N GLU A 11 -9.18 -2.64 -19.11
CA GLU A 11 -10.24 -1.71 -19.46
C GLU A 11 -10.31 -0.53 -18.49
N ASP A 12 -9.96 -0.71 -17.21
CA ASP A 12 -9.98 0.34 -16.19
C ASP A 12 -8.89 1.41 -16.37
N LYS A 13 -7.96 1.24 -17.32
CA LYS A 13 -6.91 2.22 -17.60
C LYS A 13 -7.45 3.61 -17.94
N HIS A 14 -8.67 3.69 -18.46
CA HIS A 14 -9.33 4.98 -18.71
C HIS A 14 -9.52 5.82 -17.42
N TYR A 15 -9.49 5.21 -16.23
CA TYR A 15 -9.51 5.93 -14.95
C TYR A 15 -8.14 6.48 -14.52
N ALA A 16 -7.04 6.18 -15.21
CA ALA A 16 -5.69 6.50 -14.74
C ALA A 16 -5.48 8.01 -14.46
N GLU A 17 -5.99 8.89 -15.32
CA GLU A 17 -5.94 10.34 -15.09
C GLU A 17 -6.74 10.75 -13.84
N ALA A 18 -7.96 10.24 -13.69
CA ALA A 18 -8.82 10.52 -12.54
C ALA A 18 -8.19 10.02 -11.23
N ILE A 19 -7.55 8.85 -11.25
CA ILE A 19 -6.79 8.30 -10.11
C ILE A 19 -5.63 9.23 -9.74
N CYS A 20 -4.82 9.67 -10.71
CA CYS A 20 -3.70 10.56 -10.45
C CYS A 20 -4.15 11.90 -9.86
N LYS A 21 -5.22 12.48 -10.42
CA LYS A 21 -5.83 13.71 -9.90
C LYS A 21 -6.30 13.53 -8.46
N LEU A 22 -6.99 12.43 -8.16
CA LEU A 22 -7.50 12.14 -6.82
C LEU A 22 -6.37 11.90 -5.81
N ILE A 23 -5.25 11.30 -6.22
CA ILE A 23 -4.03 11.19 -5.39
C ILE A 23 -3.47 12.56 -5.06
N ALA A 24 -3.28 13.42 -6.07
CA ALA A 24 -2.74 14.76 -5.88
C ALA A 24 -3.62 15.63 -4.98
N GLU A 25 -4.94 15.62 -5.20
CA GLU A 25 -5.91 16.35 -4.37
C GLU A 25 -5.93 15.84 -2.93
N SER A 26 -5.87 14.52 -2.72
CA SER A 26 -5.80 13.95 -1.38
C SER A 26 -4.48 14.27 -0.67
N ALA A 27 -3.37 14.36 -1.39
CA ALA A 27 -2.07 14.71 -0.84
C ALA A 27 -2.07 16.17 -0.36
N LYS A 28 -2.53 17.08 -1.23
CA LYS A 28 -2.70 18.51 -0.94
C LYS A 28 -3.58 18.76 0.28
N ALA A 29 -4.74 18.10 0.35
CA ALA A 29 -5.68 18.26 1.46
C ALA A 29 -5.13 17.77 2.82
N ARG A 30 -4.15 16.85 2.81
CA ARG A 30 -3.53 16.31 4.04
C ARG A 30 -2.29 17.09 4.47
N GLY A 31 -1.80 18.03 3.67
CA GLY A 31 -0.51 18.69 3.90
C GLY A 31 0.67 17.72 3.87
N THR A 32 0.49 16.54 3.26
CA THR A 32 1.53 15.51 3.12
C THR A 32 1.97 15.46 1.67
N GLY A 33 3.27 15.49 1.42
CA GLY A 33 3.78 15.32 0.05
C GLY A 33 3.83 13.85 -0.33
N ILE A 34 2.70 13.34 -0.80
CA ILE A 34 2.68 12.07 -1.53
C ILE A 34 3.19 12.36 -2.93
N ALA A 35 4.21 11.62 -3.38
CA ALA A 35 4.71 11.78 -4.73
C ALA A 35 3.59 11.60 -5.75
N GLU A 36 3.49 12.54 -6.69
CA GLU A 36 2.52 12.48 -7.78
C GLU A 36 2.79 11.25 -8.65
N ARG A 37 1.76 10.83 -9.38
CA ARG A 37 1.84 9.70 -10.31
C ARG A 37 1.45 10.17 -11.68
N LYS A 38 2.14 9.64 -12.68
CA LYS A 38 1.77 9.83 -14.08
C LYS A 38 0.72 8.78 -14.47
N PRO A 39 -0.26 9.10 -15.33
CA PRO A 39 -1.27 8.15 -15.76
C PRO A 39 -0.68 6.85 -16.34
N GLU A 40 0.43 6.94 -17.09
CA GLU A 40 1.09 5.77 -17.69
C GLU A 40 1.63 4.82 -16.61
N TYR A 41 2.08 5.37 -15.49
CA TYR A 41 2.55 4.58 -14.36
C TYR A 41 1.41 3.81 -13.70
N VAL A 42 0.26 4.46 -13.49
CA VAL A 42 -0.95 3.83 -12.94
C VAL A 42 -1.46 2.76 -13.90
N ALA A 43 -1.52 3.07 -15.20
CA ALA A 43 -1.92 2.14 -16.25
C ALA A 43 -1.04 0.87 -16.25
N THR A 44 0.28 1.02 -16.10
CA THR A 44 1.21 -0.11 -15.99
C THR A 44 0.89 -0.99 -14.76
N LYS A 45 0.49 -0.41 -13.63
CA LYS A 45 0.07 -1.20 -12.45
C LYS A 45 -1.23 -1.97 -12.70
N ILE A 46 -2.15 -1.39 -13.47
CA ILE A 46 -3.39 -2.03 -13.89
C ILE A 46 -3.09 -3.21 -14.83
N ASP A 47 -2.31 -2.99 -15.90
CA ASP A 47 -1.95 -4.02 -16.88
C ASP A 47 -1.24 -5.23 -16.21
N ASN A 48 -0.40 -4.97 -15.22
CA ASN A 48 0.29 -6.01 -14.47
C ASN A 48 -0.61 -6.76 -13.47
N GLY A 49 -1.90 -6.43 -13.37
CA GLY A 49 -2.81 -6.98 -12.36
C GLY A 49 -2.35 -6.69 -10.93
N ASN A 50 -1.73 -5.53 -10.73
CA ASN A 50 -1.14 -5.07 -9.46
C ASN A 50 -1.95 -3.92 -8.85
N ALA A 51 -3.21 -3.77 -9.23
CA ALA A 51 -4.06 -2.69 -8.76
C ALA A 51 -5.44 -3.22 -8.33
N VAL A 52 -6.03 -2.54 -7.34
CA VAL A 52 -7.41 -2.73 -6.90
C VAL A 52 -8.13 -1.43 -7.11
N ILE A 53 -9.28 -1.50 -7.77
CA ILE A 53 -10.17 -0.38 -8.02
C ILE A 53 -11.48 -0.60 -7.26
N ALA A 54 -12.04 0.50 -6.75
CA ALA A 54 -13.38 0.53 -6.20
C ALA A 54 -14.25 1.46 -7.04
N LEU A 55 -15.43 0.98 -7.43
CA LEU A 55 -16.39 1.71 -8.25
C LEU A 55 -17.77 1.76 -7.57
N GLN A 56 -18.51 2.84 -7.81
CA GLN A 56 -19.95 2.92 -7.57
C GLN A 56 -20.62 3.08 -8.95
N GLY A 57 -21.20 2.00 -9.49
CA GLY A 57 -21.53 1.96 -10.92
C GLY A 57 -20.24 2.14 -11.74
N ASP A 58 -20.22 3.13 -12.63
CA ASP A 58 -19.03 3.50 -13.44
C ASP A 58 -18.22 4.65 -12.81
N GLN A 59 -18.56 5.11 -11.61
CA GLN A 59 -17.86 6.20 -10.94
C GLN A 59 -16.69 5.66 -10.12
N LEU A 60 -15.49 6.21 -10.34
CA LEU A 60 -14.30 5.92 -9.52
C LEU A 60 -14.53 6.30 -8.07
N ALA A 61 -14.56 5.29 -7.19
CA ALA A 61 -14.75 5.48 -5.76
C ALA A 61 -13.46 5.38 -4.93
N GLY A 62 -12.49 4.60 -5.41
CA GLY A 62 -11.20 4.46 -4.76
C GLY A 62 -10.24 3.56 -5.53
N PHE A 63 -8.99 3.51 -5.07
CA PHE A 63 -7.89 2.86 -5.76
C PHE A 63 -6.76 2.55 -4.78
N CYS A 64 -5.99 1.50 -5.07
CA CYS A 64 -4.71 1.20 -4.45
C CYS A 64 -3.92 0.25 -5.35
N TYR A 65 -2.60 0.29 -5.31
CA TYR A 65 -1.74 -0.57 -6.14
C TYR A 65 -0.55 -1.14 -5.37
N ILE A 66 0.04 -2.19 -5.93
CA ILE A 66 1.21 -2.88 -5.39
C ILE A 66 2.48 -2.26 -5.99
N GLU A 67 3.42 -1.95 -5.12
CA GLU A 67 4.82 -1.75 -5.45
C GLU A 67 5.65 -2.92 -4.94
N VAL A 68 6.68 -3.26 -5.69
CA VAL A 68 7.61 -4.35 -5.40
C VAL A 68 9.00 -3.77 -5.22
N TRP A 69 9.71 -4.20 -4.19
CA TRP A 69 10.99 -3.64 -3.78
C TRP A 69 11.98 -4.74 -3.40
N SER A 70 13.27 -4.42 -3.54
CA SER A 70 14.39 -5.27 -3.14
C SER A 70 14.28 -6.70 -3.66
N HIS A 71 14.09 -6.86 -4.97
CA HIS A 71 13.94 -8.15 -5.66
C HIS A 71 12.84 -9.03 -5.05
N GLU A 72 11.61 -8.48 -4.95
CA GLU A 72 10.42 -9.16 -4.40
C GLU A 72 10.49 -9.54 -2.92
N LYS A 73 11.54 -9.14 -2.19
CA LYS A 73 11.59 -9.32 -0.73
C LYS A 73 10.50 -8.52 -0.01
N TYR A 74 10.13 -7.37 -0.56
CA TYR A 74 9.13 -6.48 0.03
C TYR A 74 8.11 -6.01 -0.99
N VAL A 75 6.88 -5.84 -0.52
CA VAL A 75 5.81 -5.20 -1.27
C VAL A 75 5.16 -4.09 -0.46
N ALA A 76 4.78 -3.00 -1.11
CA ALA A 76 4.04 -1.91 -0.48
C ALA A 76 2.69 -1.73 -1.17
N ASN A 77 1.62 -1.51 -0.39
CA ASN A 77 0.34 -1.09 -0.97
C ASN A 77 0.28 0.43 -0.99
N SER A 78 0.54 0.98 -2.17
CA SER A 78 0.73 2.39 -2.43
C SER A 78 -0.53 3.01 -3.03
N GLY A 79 -0.62 4.34 -2.92
CA GLY A 79 -1.71 5.11 -3.54
C GLY A 79 -3.11 4.79 -3.03
N LEU A 80 -3.26 4.33 -1.78
CA LEU A 80 -4.59 4.13 -1.18
C LEU A 80 -5.34 5.46 -1.11
N ILE A 81 -6.36 5.61 -1.95
CA ILE A 81 -7.22 6.78 -1.99
C ILE A 81 -8.70 6.39 -2.05
N VAL A 82 -9.55 7.29 -1.55
CA VAL A 82 -11.01 7.21 -1.61
C VAL A 82 -11.52 8.59 -1.97
N ALA A 83 -12.38 8.65 -2.99
CA ALA A 83 -12.97 9.90 -3.46
C ALA A 83 -13.73 10.57 -2.31
N PRO A 84 -13.60 11.90 -2.11
CA PRO A 84 -14.17 12.61 -0.97
C PRO A 84 -15.63 12.29 -0.67
N GLU A 85 -16.45 12.16 -1.71
CA GLU A 85 -17.88 11.86 -1.67
C GLU A 85 -18.21 10.45 -1.15
N PHE A 86 -17.26 9.50 -1.21
CA PHE A 86 -17.43 8.11 -0.76
C PHE A 86 -16.68 7.78 0.53
N ARG A 87 -16.15 8.80 1.21
CA ARG A 87 -15.50 8.61 2.52
C ARG A 87 -16.51 8.26 3.59
N LYS A 88 -16.02 7.72 4.72
CA LYS A 88 -16.83 7.29 5.89
C LYS A 88 -17.77 6.10 5.65
N HIS A 89 -17.70 5.45 4.48
CA HIS A 89 -18.42 4.21 4.18
C HIS A 89 -17.59 2.92 4.38
N GLY A 90 -16.44 3.00 5.08
CA GLY A 90 -15.55 1.86 5.27
C GLY A 90 -14.73 1.44 4.04
N LEU A 91 -14.85 2.18 2.92
CA LEU A 91 -14.26 1.82 1.63
C LEU A 91 -12.73 1.69 1.67
N ALA A 92 -12.04 2.58 2.39
CA ALA A 92 -10.58 2.51 2.55
C ALA A 92 -10.13 1.18 3.19
N ARG A 93 -10.86 0.68 4.18
CA ARG A 93 -10.59 -0.62 4.84
C ARG A 93 -10.83 -1.77 3.87
N ALA A 94 -11.90 -1.71 3.09
CA ALA A 94 -12.25 -2.75 2.13
C ALA A 94 -11.23 -2.83 0.97
N ILE A 95 -10.84 -1.70 0.39
CA ILE A 95 -9.76 -1.62 -0.62
C ILE A 95 -8.46 -2.14 -0.03
N LYS A 96 -8.07 -1.68 1.17
CA LYS A 96 -6.82 -2.07 1.82
C LYS A 96 -6.78 -3.57 2.14
N LYS A 97 -7.89 -4.16 2.57
CA LYS A 97 -8.01 -5.62 2.76
C LYS A 97 -7.85 -6.37 1.43
N ARG A 98 -8.50 -5.90 0.36
CA ARG A 98 -8.43 -6.57 -0.95
C ARG A 98 -7.04 -6.52 -1.57
N ILE A 99 -6.37 -5.37 -1.53
CA ILE A 99 -5.01 -5.21 -2.06
C ILE A 99 -3.98 -5.95 -1.21
N PHE A 100 -4.16 -6.01 0.12
CA PHE A 100 -3.29 -6.80 1.00
C PHE A 100 -3.38 -8.30 0.67
N GLN A 101 -4.60 -8.82 0.47
CA GLN A 101 -4.79 -10.19 0.04
C GLN A 101 -4.12 -10.44 -1.33
N LEU A 102 -4.34 -9.55 -2.30
CA LEU A 102 -3.70 -9.63 -3.62
C LEU A 102 -2.17 -9.67 -3.52
N SER A 103 -1.58 -8.84 -2.66
CA SER A 103 -0.13 -8.84 -2.42
C SER A 103 0.37 -10.18 -1.89
N ARG A 104 -0.33 -10.77 -0.91
CA ARG A 104 0.05 -12.07 -0.33
C ARG A 104 -0.11 -13.22 -1.30
N ASP A 105 -1.08 -13.15 -2.20
CA ASP A 105 -1.32 -14.22 -3.19
C ASP A 105 -0.33 -14.13 -4.36
N LYS A 106 0.02 -12.93 -4.83
CA LYS A 106 1.01 -12.76 -5.92
C LYS A 106 2.46 -12.87 -5.45
N PHE A 107 2.75 -12.45 -4.22
CA PHE A 107 4.11 -12.40 -3.66
C PHE A 107 4.14 -13.10 -2.29
N PRO A 108 3.98 -14.44 -2.24
CA PRO A 108 3.80 -15.17 -1.00
C PRO A 108 5.03 -15.12 -0.07
N ALA A 109 6.23 -15.02 -0.62
CA ALA A 109 7.48 -14.86 0.12
C ALA A 109 7.74 -13.41 0.58
N ALA A 110 7.03 -12.42 0.01
CA ALA A 110 7.30 -11.01 0.29
C ALA A 110 6.63 -10.53 1.58
N LYS A 111 7.35 -9.71 2.35
CA LYS A 111 6.76 -8.98 3.47
C LYS A 111 6.00 -7.77 2.95
N VAL A 112 4.85 -7.44 3.55
CA VAL A 112 4.07 -6.26 3.14
C VAL A 112 4.34 -5.12 4.10
N PHE A 113 4.74 -3.95 3.61
CA PHE A 113 5.05 -2.81 4.45
C PHE A 113 4.34 -1.52 4.02
N GLY A 114 4.42 -0.51 4.88
CA GLY A 114 4.01 0.84 4.58
C GLY A 114 4.47 1.82 5.66
N ILE A 115 4.47 3.10 5.30
CA ILE A 115 4.72 4.21 6.22
C ILE A 115 3.50 5.13 6.25
N THR A 116 3.14 5.64 7.42
CA THR A 116 1.99 6.56 7.53
C THR A 116 2.09 7.46 8.77
N THR A 117 1.50 8.65 8.70
CA THR A 117 1.19 9.50 9.87
C THR A 117 -0.27 9.35 10.31
N SER A 118 -1.09 8.62 9.56
CA SER A 118 -2.53 8.53 9.80
C SER A 118 -2.89 7.43 10.79
N LEU A 119 -3.47 7.81 11.94
CA LEU A 119 -4.01 6.85 12.91
C LEU A 119 -5.05 5.91 12.29
N ALA A 120 -5.88 6.39 11.36
CA ALA A 120 -6.86 5.55 10.68
C ALA A 120 -6.18 4.46 9.84
N VAL A 121 -5.10 4.79 9.13
CA VAL A 121 -4.31 3.82 8.36
C VAL A 121 -3.59 2.86 9.30
N MET A 122 -3.01 3.35 10.40
CA MET A 122 -2.37 2.49 11.41
C MET A 122 -3.34 1.46 11.98
N ARG A 123 -4.57 1.85 12.33
CA ARG A 123 -5.61 0.90 12.80
C ARG A 123 -5.94 -0.17 11.77
N VAL A 124 -6.16 0.23 10.51
CA VAL A 124 -6.43 -0.73 9.43
C VAL A 124 -5.24 -1.67 9.19
N ASN A 125 -4.01 -1.16 9.27
CA ASN A 125 -2.81 -1.99 9.16
C ASN A 125 -2.70 -2.98 10.33
N SER A 126 -2.93 -2.54 11.57
CA SER A 126 -2.91 -3.43 12.74
C SER A 126 -3.95 -4.55 12.62
N ASP A 127 -5.16 -4.26 12.15
CA ASP A 127 -6.21 -5.26 11.91
C ASP A 127 -5.78 -6.32 10.89
N LEU A 128 -4.89 -5.97 9.96
CA LEU A 128 -4.35 -6.86 8.92
C LEU A 128 -3.07 -7.58 9.36
N GLY A 129 -2.65 -7.43 10.62
CA GLY A 129 -1.47 -8.11 11.18
C GLY A 129 -0.15 -7.37 10.98
N TYR A 130 -0.18 -6.10 10.55
CA TYR A 130 1.02 -5.28 10.54
C TYR A 130 1.43 -4.93 11.97
N ARG A 131 2.74 -4.86 12.21
CA ARG A 131 3.32 -4.41 13.47
C ARG A 131 4.25 -3.22 13.24
N PRO A 132 4.33 -2.25 14.17
CA PRO A 132 5.31 -1.17 14.08
C PRO A 132 6.73 -1.72 14.05
N VAL A 133 7.58 -1.15 13.20
CA VAL A 133 9.00 -1.49 13.06
C VAL A 133 9.84 -0.23 12.84
N THR A 134 11.16 -0.34 12.96
CA THR A 134 12.09 0.72 12.55
C THR A 134 12.23 0.76 11.02
N PHE A 135 12.69 1.88 10.45
CA PHE A 135 12.85 2.00 9.00
C PHE A 135 13.94 1.07 8.44
N SER A 136 14.87 0.63 9.28
CA SER A 136 15.89 -0.38 8.94
C SER A 136 15.29 -1.74 8.54
N GLU A 137 14.07 -2.05 8.99
CA GLU A 137 13.37 -3.30 8.66
C GLU A 137 12.68 -3.24 7.29
N LEU A 138 12.63 -2.06 6.67
CA LEU A 138 12.02 -1.83 5.36
C LEU A 138 13.04 -1.95 4.22
N THR A 139 12.56 -1.79 2.98
CA THR A 139 13.42 -1.68 1.81
C THR A 139 14.44 -0.54 1.95
N GLN A 140 15.66 -0.78 1.44
CA GLN A 140 16.71 0.23 1.34
C GLN A 140 16.83 0.80 -0.08
N ASP A 141 15.88 0.47 -0.96
CA ASP A 141 15.87 0.93 -2.35
C ASP A 141 15.74 2.46 -2.40
N GLU A 142 16.71 3.14 -3.02
CA GLU A 142 16.73 4.58 -3.21
C GLU A 142 15.42 5.11 -3.84
N ALA A 143 14.86 4.36 -4.78
CA ALA A 143 13.64 4.71 -5.49
C ALA A 143 12.41 4.80 -4.56
N PHE A 144 12.33 3.96 -3.52
CA PHE A 144 11.26 4.05 -2.52
C PHE A 144 11.38 5.36 -1.73
N TRP A 145 12.58 5.65 -1.21
CA TRP A 145 12.83 6.83 -0.39
C TRP A 145 12.77 8.14 -1.19
N ALA A 146 13.08 8.10 -2.49
CA ALA A 146 12.88 9.22 -3.40
C ALA A 146 11.41 9.66 -3.48
N GLY A 147 10.45 8.75 -3.23
CA GLY A 147 9.03 9.08 -3.13
C GLY A 147 8.68 10.02 -1.96
N CYS A 148 9.56 10.15 -0.97
CA CYS A 148 9.38 11.06 0.15
C CYS A 148 9.87 12.49 -0.14
N LYS A 149 10.59 12.75 -1.25
CA LYS A 149 11.21 14.05 -1.57
C LYS A 149 10.20 15.21 -1.67
N SER A 150 8.96 14.92 -2.04
CA SER A 150 7.89 15.92 -2.10
C SER A 150 7.28 16.25 -0.73
N CYS A 151 7.58 15.46 0.31
CA CYS A 151 7.02 15.65 1.64
C CYS A 151 7.63 16.88 2.32
N PRO A 152 6.82 17.75 2.96
CA PRO A 152 7.34 18.87 3.76
C PRO A 152 8.28 18.46 4.88
N ASN A 153 8.26 17.18 5.28
CA ASN A 153 9.08 16.61 6.34
C ASN A 153 10.27 15.79 5.80
N TYR A 154 10.62 15.94 4.51
CA TYR A 154 11.72 15.19 3.90
C TYR A 154 13.07 15.49 4.56
N ASP A 155 13.27 16.73 5.03
CA ASP A 155 14.44 17.14 5.82
C ASP A 155 14.64 16.27 7.07
N ILE A 156 13.55 15.89 7.75
CA ILE A 156 13.60 15.02 8.93
C ILE A 156 14.09 13.63 8.54
N LEU A 157 13.63 13.09 7.41
CA LEU A 157 14.08 11.80 6.92
C LEU A 157 15.57 11.83 6.57
N GLU A 158 16.02 12.89 5.89
CA GLU A 158 17.40 13.04 5.42
C GLU A 158 18.38 13.23 6.58
N ARG A 159 18.10 14.14 7.53
CA ARG A 159 18.98 14.38 8.69
C ARG A 159 19.10 13.18 9.64
N ASN A 160 18.16 12.24 9.56
CA ASN A 160 18.18 10.99 10.32
C ASN A 160 18.69 9.81 9.49
N GLU A 161 19.30 10.05 8.32
CA GLU A 161 19.84 9.01 7.44
C GLU A 161 18.82 7.90 7.14
N ARG A 162 17.54 8.27 6.97
CA ARG A 162 16.41 7.36 6.73
C ARG A 162 16.15 6.33 7.83
N ARG A 163 16.71 6.51 9.02
CA ARG A 163 16.46 5.63 10.17
C ARG A 163 15.12 5.90 10.84
N MET A 164 14.61 7.13 10.71
CA MET A 164 13.29 7.53 11.21
C MET A 164 12.73 8.78 10.53
N CYS A 165 11.42 8.98 10.65
CA CYS A 165 10.68 10.19 10.24
C CYS A 165 9.43 10.30 11.14
N LEU A 166 8.59 11.31 10.92
CA LEU A 166 7.27 11.43 11.58
C LEU A 166 6.31 10.30 11.19
N CYS A 167 6.53 9.65 10.05
CA CYS A 167 5.78 8.48 9.65
C CYS A 167 6.13 7.28 10.53
N THR A 168 5.12 6.53 10.97
CA THR A 168 5.29 5.20 11.56
C THR A 168 5.46 4.17 10.46
N ALA A 169 6.55 3.39 10.50
CA ALA A 169 6.73 2.22 9.66
C ALA A 169 5.99 1.03 10.27
N MET A 170 5.30 0.28 9.42
CA MET A 170 4.63 -0.94 9.81
C MET A 170 4.88 -2.05 8.80
N LEU A 171 5.05 -3.27 9.30
CA LEU A 171 5.42 -4.45 8.52
C LEU A 171 4.50 -5.62 8.89
N ALA A 172 3.96 -6.29 7.88
CA ALA A 172 3.30 -7.57 8.01
C ALA A 172 4.25 -8.67 7.50
N PRO A 173 4.31 -9.83 8.19
CA PRO A 173 5.09 -10.98 7.72
C PRO A 173 4.55 -11.48 6.37
N SER A 174 5.37 -12.25 5.67
CA SER A 174 4.97 -12.86 4.39
C SER A 174 3.85 -13.89 4.57
N LYS A 175 3.33 -14.42 3.46
CA LYS A 175 2.35 -15.51 3.52
C LYS A 175 2.99 -16.79 4.03
N GLU A 176 4.14 -17.11 3.48
CA GLU A 176 4.92 -18.30 3.83
C GLU A 176 5.38 -18.27 5.29
N GLU A 177 5.87 -17.13 5.81
CA GLU A 177 6.28 -17.01 7.22
C GLU A 177 5.12 -17.31 8.19
N VAL A 178 3.90 -16.88 7.84
CA VAL A 178 2.70 -17.14 8.66
C VAL A 178 2.32 -18.62 8.59
N GLU A 179 2.30 -19.21 7.39
CA GLU A 179 1.95 -20.61 7.19
C GLU A 179 2.94 -21.56 7.89
N MET A 180 4.25 -21.27 7.80
CA MET A 180 5.30 -22.03 8.50
C MET A 180 5.18 -21.93 10.02
N ALA A 181 4.77 -20.79 10.57
CA ALA A 181 4.56 -20.64 12.01
C ALA A 181 3.37 -21.47 12.53
N HIS A 182 2.41 -21.80 11.66
CA HIS A 182 1.29 -22.67 11.99
C HIS A 182 1.59 -24.16 11.75
N ASP A 183 2.54 -24.48 10.87
CA ASP A 183 3.00 -25.85 10.62
C ASP A 183 4.17 -26.23 11.55
N LEU A 184 3.85 -26.64 12.78
CA LEU A 184 4.82 -27.12 13.78
C LEU A 184 5.31 -28.56 13.52
N SER A 185 5.00 -29.16 12.36
CA SER A 185 5.38 -30.55 12.06
C SER A 185 6.90 -30.79 12.12
N HIS A 186 7.69 -29.77 11.75
CA HIS A 186 9.15 -29.78 11.84
C HIS A 186 9.69 -29.73 13.29
N MET A 187 8.85 -29.39 14.28
CA MET A 187 9.20 -29.44 15.70
C MET A 187 8.94 -30.81 16.34
N ILE A 188 8.37 -31.77 15.59
CA ILE A 188 8.19 -33.14 16.06
C ILE A 188 9.51 -33.89 15.85
N VAL A 189 10.35 -33.92 16.89
CA VAL A 189 11.48 -34.85 16.97
C VAL A 189 10.91 -36.27 17.12
N LYS A 190 11.07 -37.11 16.09
CA LYS A 190 10.79 -38.55 16.22
C LYS A 190 11.81 -39.13 17.20
N GLN A 191 11.32 -39.63 18.33
CA GLN A 191 12.09 -40.46 19.27
C GLN A 191 12.43 -41.81 18.64
#